data_AF-A0A2N9B448-F1
#
_entry.id   AF-A0A2N9B448-F1
#
_cell.length_a   1.000
_cell.length_b   1.000
_cell.length_c   1.000
_cell.angle_alpha   90.00
_cell.angle_beta   90.00
_cell.angle_gamma   90.00
#
_symmetry.space_group_name_H-M   'P 1'
#
loop_
_entity.id
_entity.type
_entity.pdbx_description
1 polymer ?
#
loop_
_entity_poly.entity_id
_entity_poly.type
_entity_poly.pdbx_seq_one_letter_code
_entity_poly.pdbx_strand_id
1 'polypeptide(L)'
;MGYAVLEYTFFEQGFLTLLTVAPAARRQGVATRLLTAVEATCITPKLFTSTNVSNQPMQHLLLRAGWQPTGLVHGLDDGDPELFYLCPPANLSRSSTLRTFPDTVIGKESRS
;
A
#
# COMPACT_ATOMS: atom_id res chain seq x y z
N MET A 1 4.50 17.11 -6.52
CA MET A 1 4.92 15.74 -6.94
C MET A 1 5.23 14.90 -5.71
N GLY A 2 5.13 13.58 -5.84
CA GLY A 2 5.37 12.61 -4.78
C GLY A 2 5.43 11.21 -5.36
N TYR A 3 5.90 10.25 -4.58
CA TYR A 3 5.96 8.84 -4.97
C TYR A 3 5.73 7.94 -3.76
N ALA A 4 5.41 6.68 -4.04
CA ALA A 4 5.27 5.62 -3.04
C ALA A 4 6.02 4.37 -3.50
N VAL A 5 6.52 3.60 -2.55
CA VAL A 5 7.23 2.33 -2.79
C VAL A 5 6.45 1.22 -2.11
N LEU A 6 6.09 0.20 -2.89
CA LEU A 6 5.39 -1.00 -2.42
C LEU A 6 6.32 -2.19 -2.62
N GLU A 7 6.57 -2.92 -1.53
CA GLU A 7 7.37 -4.15 -1.53
C GLU A 7 6.57 -5.32 -0.97
N TYR A 8 7.06 -6.55 -1.15
CA TYR A 8 6.41 -7.79 -0.72
C TYR A 8 7.30 -8.66 0.17
N THR A 9 8.30 -8.04 0.82
CA THR A 9 9.31 -8.72 1.66
C THR A 9 8.87 -8.85 3.12
N PHE A 10 7.81 -8.14 3.53
CA PHE A 10 7.26 -8.18 4.88
C PHE A 10 6.31 -9.36 5.06
N PHE A 11 6.82 -10.51 5.51
CA PHE A 11 6.06 -11.77 5.67
C PHE A 11 5.29 -12.18 4.39
N GLU A 12 5.89 -11.92 3.22
CA GLU A 12 5.28 -12.17 1.90
C GLU A 12 3.97 -11.40 1.68
N GLN A 13 3.73 -10.33 2.45
CA GLN A 13 2.61 -9.41 2.30
C GLN A 13 3.09 -8.07 1.77
N GLY A 14 2.17 -7.34 1.14
CA GLY A 14 2.41 -5.98 0.68
C GLY A 14 2.78 -5.07 1.84
N PHE A 15 3.81 -4.25 1.64
CA PHE A 15 4.25 -3.24 2.58
C PHE A 15 4.57 -1.94 1.85
N LEU A 16 3.88 -0.86 2.22
CA LEU A 16 4.21 0.49 1.79
C LEU A 16 5.45 0.94 2.57
N THR A 17 6.63 0.75 2.00
CA THR A 17 7.91 1.06 2.67
C THR A 17 8.18 2.56 2.71
N LEU A 18 7.68 3.32 1.73
CA LEU A 18 7.88 4.75 1.66
C LEU A 18 6.70 5.44 0.97
N LEU A 19 6.23 6.55 1.56
CA LEU A 19 5.32 7.48 0.91
C LEU A 19 5.84 8.89 1.15
N THR A 20 6.18 9.60 0.07
CA THR A 20 6.70 10.96 0.18
C THR A 20 6.01 11.92 -0.77
N VAL A 21 5.81 13.14 -0.30
CA VAL A 21 5.22 14.24 -1.06
C VAL A 21 6.08 15.48 -0.90
N ALA A 22 6.51 16.04 -2.03
CA ALA A 22 7.29 17.26 -2.08
C ALA A 22 6.59 18.39 -1.31
N PRO A 23 7.29 19.20 -0.51
CA PRO A 23 6.69 20.24 0.34
C PRO A 23 5.68 21.13 -0.39
N ALA A 24 6.04 21.61 -1.59
CA ALA A 24 5.20 22.47 -2.42
C ALA A 24 3.88 21.82 -2.92
N ALA A 25 3.76 20.50 -2.82
CA ALA A 25 2.58 19.73 -3.25
C ALA A 25 1.78 19.13 -2.09
N ARG A 26 2.12 19.47 -0.84
CA ARG A 26 1.40 19.02 0.35
C ARG A 26 0.03 19.68 0.42
N ARG A 27 -0.89 19.06 1.19
CA ARG A 27 -2.27 19.52 1.40
C ARG A 27 -3.15 19.59 0.14
N GLN A 28 -2.69 19.06 -0.99
CA GLN A 28 -3.41 18.97 -2.27
C GLN A 28 -3.94 17.55 -2.56
N GLY A 29 -4.04 16.69 -1.54
CA GLY A 29 -4.52 15.31 -1.69
C GLY A 29 -3.56 14.33 -2.39
N VAL A 30 -2.32 14.75 -2.70
CA VAL A 30 -1.33 13.90 -3.38
C VAL A 30 -1.04 12.61 -2.61
N ALA A 31 -0.85 12.70 -1.28
CA ALA A 31 -0.59 11.54 -0.45
C ALA A 31 -1.76 10.54 -0.46
N THR A 32 -3.00 11.04 -0.42
CA THR A 32 -4.20 10.20 -0.52
C THR A 32 -4.25 9.47 -1.86
N ARG A 33 -3.96 10.17 -2.97
CA ARG A 33 -3.93 9.56 -4.30
C ARG A 33 -2.84 8.48 -4.43
N LEU A 34 -1.66 8.72 -3.87
CA LEU A 34 -0.58 7.73 -3.83
C LEU A 34 -0.99 6.51 -3.01
N LEU A 35 -1.58 6.72 -1.82
CA LEU A 35 -2.05 5.63 -0.96
C LEU A 35 -3.10 4.77 -1.68
N THR A 36 -4.10 5.39 -2.30
CA THR A 36 -5.11 4.66 -3.10
C THR A 36 -4.51 3.91 -4.29
N ALA A 37 -3.48 4.47 -4.94
CA ALA A 37 -2.78 3.77 -6.01
C ALA A 37 -2.03 2.53 -5.49
N VAL A 38 -1.41 2.61 -4.31
CA VAL A 38 -0.76 1.47 -3.64
C VAL A 38 -1.78 0.40 -3.26
N GLU A 39 -2.90 0.79 -2.65
CA GLU A 39 -4.01 -0.12 -2.31
C GLU A 39 -4.49 -0.89 -3.54
N ALA A 40 -4.67 -0.19 -4.67
CA ALA A 40 -5.08 -0.80 -5.92
C ALA A 40 -3.96 -1.65 -6.58
N THR A 41 -2.69 -1.32 -6.37
CA THR A 41 -1.58 -2.08 -6.98
C THR A 41 -1.25 -3.34 -6.18
N CYS A 42 -1.60 -3.38 -4.90
CA CYS A 42 -1.32 -4.51 -4.03
C CYS A 42 -1.93 -5.82 -4.56
N ILE A 43 -1.11 -6.86 -4.67
CA ILE A 43 -1.49 -8.18 -5.18
C ILE A 43 -1.70 -9.22 -4.07
N THR A 44 -1.34 -8.89 -2.83
CA THR A 44 -1.44 -9.79 -1.68
C THR A 44 -2.72 -9.53 -0.88
N PRO A 45 -3.24 -10.52 -0.13
CA PRO A 45 -4.45 -10.36 0.68
C PRO A 45 -4.33 -9.31 1.79
N LYS A 46 -3.11 -9.00 2.24
CA LYS A 46 -2.83 -7.99 3.26
C LYS A 46 -1.85 -6.95 2.72
N LEU A 47 -2.02 -5.72 3.18
CA LEU A 47 -1.14 -4.59 2.91
C LEU A 47 -0.90 -3.85 4.22
N PHE A 48 0.37 -3.63 4.55
CA PHE A 48 0.82 -2.97 5.76
C PHE A 48 1.63 -1.71 5.45
N THR A 49 1.81 -0.89 6.47
CA THR A 49 2.81 0.17 6.54
C THR A 49 3.14 0.38 8.01
N SER A 50 4.26 1.03 8.31
CA SER A 50 4.50 1.62 9.62
C SER A 50 4.73 3.11 9.50
N THR A 51 4.66 3.79 10.63
CA THR A 51 5.14 5.15 10.80
C THR A 51 5.47 5.38 12.28
N ASN A 52 6.47 6.20 12.57
CA ASN A 52 6.76 6.59 13.94
C ASN A 52 5.54 7.22 14.64
N VAL A 53 5.47 7.05 15.96
CA VAL A 53 4.44 7.65 16.83
C VAL A 53 4.45 9.18 16.76
N SER A 54 5.60 9.81 16.53
CA SER A 54 5.67 11.27 16.34
C SER A 54 5.11 11.76 14.99
N ASN A 55 5.01 10.90 13.97
CA ASN A 55 4.58 11.28 12.63
C ASN A 55 3.05 11.34 12.50
N GLN A 56 2.47 12.29 13.22
CA GLN A 56 1.03 12.58 13.24
C GLN A 56 0.43 12.80 11.84
N PRO A 57 1.09 13.49 10.87
CA PRO A 57 0.55 13.64 9.53
C PRO A 57 0.29 12.32 8.80
N MET A 58 1.21 11.35 8.92
CA MET A 58 1.04 10.02 8.32
C MET A 58 -0.07 9.23 9.02
N GLN A 59 -0.11 9.26 10.36
CA GLN A 59 -1.18 8.62 11.13
C GLN A 59 -2.56 9.16 10.76
N HIS A 60 -2.72 10.49 10.65
CA HIS A 60 -3.97 11.09 10.20
C HIS A 60 -4.35 10.70 8.77
N LEU A 61 -3.38 10.58 7.86
CA LEU A 61 -3.63 10.12 6.49
C LEU A 61 -4.19 8.68 6.49
N LEU A 62 -3.55 7.77 7.23
CA LEU A 62 -3.92 6.36 7.31
C LEU A 62 -5.29 6.18 7.97
N LEU A 63 -5.54 6.86 9.09
CA LEU A 63 -6.83 6.82 9.78
C LEU A 63 -7.97 7.32 8.89
N ARG A 64 -7.74 8.40 8.12
CA ARG A 64 -8.74 8.91 7.15
C ARG A 64 -8.98 7.97 5.99
N ALA A 65 -8.01 7.13 5.64
CA ALA A 65 -8.15 6.08 4.62
C ALA A 65 -8.77 4.78 5.18
N GLY A 66 -9.09 4.72 6.48
CA GLY A 66 -9.69 3.57 7.13
C GLY A 66 -8.69 2.47 7.51
N TRP A 67 -7.38 2.76 7.45
CA TRP A 67 -6.35 1.85 7.93
C TRP A 67 -6.40 1.73 9.45
N GLN A 68 -6.11 0.53 9.96
CA GLN A 68 -6.26 0.21 11.37
C GLN A 68 -4.89 -0.04 12.02
N PRO A 69 -4.60 0.56 13.19
CA PRO A 69 -3.38 0.23 13.92
C PRO A 69 -3.42 -1.24 14.36
N THR A 70 -2.31 -1.95 14.21
CA THR A 70 -2.24 -3.41 14.44
C THR A 70 -1.05 -3.85 15.30
N GLY A 71 -0.12 -2.97 15.61
CA GLY A 71 1.06 -3.32 16.40
C GLY A 71 2.00 -2.15 16.61
N LEU A 72 2.88 -2.27 17.59
CA LEU A 72 3.87 -1.27 17.96
C LEU A 72 5.22 -1.96 18.09
N VAL A 73 6.26 -1.40 17.48
CA VAL A 73 7.63 -1.92 17.54
C VAL A 73 8.54 -0.88 18.15
N HIS A 74 9.14 -1.22 19.28
CA HIS A 74 10.18 -0.44 19.93
C HIS A 74 11.57 -0.87 19.45
N GLY A 75 12.57 -0.01 19.64
CA GLY A 75 13.97 -0.34 19.37
C GLY A 75 14.44 -0.12 17.93
N LEU A 76 13.64 0.57 17.11
CA LEU A 76 14.06 1.04 15.79
C LEU A 76 14.63 2.46 15.87
N ASP A 77 13.83 3.39 16.42
CA ASP A 77 14.27 4.74 16.77
C ASP A 77 14.16 4.97 18.28
N ASP A 78 15.16 5.65 18.85
CA ASP A 78 15.23 5.93 20.29
C ASP A 78 14.09 6.87 20.73
N GLY A 79 13.20 6.34 21.56
CA GLY A 79 12.08 7.10 22.13
C GLY A 79 10.91 7.36 21.18
N ASP A 80 10.94 6.85 19.94
CA ASP A 80 9.87 7.04 18.96
C ASP A 80 9.51 5.74 18.21
N PRO A 81 8.72 4.86 18.84
CA PRO A 81 8.39 3.55 18.30
C PRO A 81 7.66 3.62 16.94
N GLU A 82 7.76 2.54 16.17
CA GLU A 82 7.04 2.37 14.91
C GLU A 82 5.64 1.79 15.15
N LEU A 83 4.60 2.53 14.76
CA LEU A 83 3.21 2.09 14.79
C LEU A 83 2.82 1.48 13.45
N PHE A 84 2.46 0.21 13.47
CA PHE A 84 2.06 -0.54 12.28
C PHE A 84 0.56 -0.39 12.01
N TYR A 85 0.23 -0.28 10.73
CA TYR A 85 -1.15 -0.19 10.24
C TYR A 85 -1.43 -1.29 9.22
N LEU A 86 -2.67 -1.80 9.24
CA LEU A 86 -3.22 -2.73 8.26
C LEU A 86 -4.27 -2.01 7.41
N CYS A 87 -4.12 -2.13 6.09
CA CYS A 87 -5.11 -1.68 5.12
C CYS A 87 -6.39 -2.50 5.24
N PRO A 88 -7.59 -1.88 5.24
CA PRO A 88 -8.83 -2.63 5.26
C PRO A 88 -8.99 -3.44 3.96
N PRO A 89 -9.46 -4.69 4.02
CA PRO A 89 -9.63 -5.54 2.83
C PRO A 89 -10.51 -4.90 1.74
N ALA A 90 -11.48 -4.06 2.13
CA ALA A 90 -12.35 -3.33 1.22
C ALA A 90 -11.62 -2.33 0.29
N ASN A 91 -10.41 -1.89 0.66
CA ASN A 91 -9.59 -1.02 -0.19
C ASN A 91 -8.78 -1.82 -1.22
N LEU A 92 -8.46 -3.08 -0.93
CA LEU A 92 -7.71 -3.98 -1.83
C LEU A 92 -8.58 -4.58 -2.94
N SER A 93 -9.87 -4.80 -2.67
CA SER A 93 -10.82 -5.43 -3.62
C SER A 93 -11.21 -4.55 -4.82
N ARG A 94 -10.84 -3.26 -4.81
CA ARG A 94 -11.13 -2.34 -5.91
C ARG A 94 -10.27 -2.57 -7.16
N SER A 95 -9.34 -3.53 -7.12
CA SER A 95 -8.40 -3.81 -8.20
C SER A 95 -8.62 -5.14 -8.93
N SER A 96 -9.87 -5.51 -9.19
CA SER A 96 -10.20 -6.71 -9.99
C SER A 96 -10.81 -6.43 -11.36
N THR A 97 -11.16 -5.19 -11.72
CA THR A 97 -11.89 -4.93 -12.99
C THR A 97 -11.00 -4.62 -14.21
N LEU A 98 -9.67 -4.66 -14.13
CA LEU A 98 -8.80 -4.39 -15.30
C LEU A 98 -7.61 -5.36 -15.47
N ARG A 99 -7.75 -6.61 -15.02
CA ARG A 99 -6.85 -7.69 -15.46
C ARG A 99 -7.55 -8.59 -16.48
N THR A 100 -7.82 -8.04 -17.67
CA THR A 100 -8.11 -8.83 -18.86
C THR A 100 -6.81 -9.50 -19.30
N PHE A 101 -6.65 -10.78 -19.00
CA PHE A 101 -5.67 -11.61 -19.70
C PHE A 101 -6.15 -11.78 -21.15
N PRO A 102 -5.30 -11.61 -22.18
CA PRO A 102 -5.68 -12.03 -23.51
C PRO A 102 -5.71 -13.56 -23.56
N ASP A 103 -6.87 -14.13 -23.88
CA ASP A 103 -6.99 -15.54 -24.28
C ASP A 103 -6.04 -15.80 -25.44
N THR A 104 -4.88 -16.39 -25.16
CA THR A 104 -3.98 -16.86 -26.21
C THR A 104 -4.30 -18.33 -26.51
N VAL A 105 -5.17 -18.48 -27.50
CA VAL A 105 -5.14 -19.45 -28.61
C VAL A 105 -5.02 -20.94 -28.25
N ILE A 106 -6.16 -21.63 -28.37
CA ILE A 106 -6.22 -23.07 -28.65
C ILE A 106 -5.66 -23.29 -30.07
N GLY A 107 -4.39 -23.67 -30.15
CA GLY A 107 -3.77 -24.20 -31.37
C GLY A 107 -4.15 -25.67 -31.53
N LYS A 108 -5.13 -25.95 -32.39
CA LYS A 108 -5.48 -27.30 -32.84
C LYS A 108 -4.54 -27.67 -33.98
N GLU A 109 -3.42 -28.36 -33.70
CA GLU A 109 -2.65 -29.03 -34.76
C GLU A 109 -3.11 -30.48 -34.91
N SER A 110 -3.80 -30.72 -36.01
CA SER A 110 -3.97 -32.04 -36.62
C SER A 110 -2.61 -32.49 -37.17
N ARG A 111 -2.20 -33.72 -36.85
CA ARG A 111 -1.23 -34.43 -37.68
C ARG A 111 -1.87 -35.71 -38.21
N SER A 112 -1.74 -35.81 -39.52
CA SER A 112 -1.99 -36.97 -40.38
C SER A 112 -1.07 -38.14 -40.04
#